data_AF-A0A7S2M0D2-F1
#
_entry.id   AF-A0A7S2M0D2-F1
#
_cell.length_a   1.000
_cell.length_b   1.000
_cell.length_c   1.000
_cell.angle_alpha   90.00
_cell.angle_beta   90.00
_cell.angle_gamma   90.00
#
_symmetry.space_group_name_H-M   'P 1'
#
loop_
_entity.id
_entity.type
_entity.pdbx_description
1 polymer ?
#
loop_
_entity_poly.entity_id
_entity_poly.type
_entity_poly.pdbx_seq_one_letter_code
_entity_poly.pdbx_strand_id
1 'polypeptide(L)'
;PETAPLSPFSIMASGKTTPPASTPTDVRSAGSTAFEEDMSFVSMEELTTRAVRAHGAGKPQAAWRLIWCHEKCFKDEEKGVRTTVTETADAAGGHLTCVKKATTFETKYLPGLGPRLAPYVLLTDGREIKPCIQALAEHGVEHRPFLIVALLENSKHAARVSWWFRGSSMPNVSDRFRIIADPSQLGSVIADALRDQRGGAARPQPASPSPPPPQETSFPVGVCAPWPK
;
A
#
# COMPACT_ATOMS: atom_id res chain seq x y z
N PRO A 1 -0.50 -32.56 -41.24
CA PRO A 1 -1.88 -32.33 -41.69
C PRO A 1 -2.87 -32.91 -40.70
N GLU A 2 -3.23 -32.15 -39.66
CA GLU A 2 -4.55 -32.29 -39.03
C GLU A 2 -4.83 -31.00 -38.23
N THR A 3 -5.72 -30.20 -38.77
CA THR A 3 -6.06 -28.85 -38.35
C THR A 3 -7.35 -28.95 -37.55
N ALA A 4 -7.31 -28.70 -36.24
CA ALA A 4 -8.51 -28.64 -35.41
C ALA A 4 -9.13 -27.23 -35.47
N PRO A 5 -10.46 -27.10 -35.66
CA PRO A 5 -11.10 -25.81 -35.95
C PRO A 5 -11.45 -25.00 -34.69
N LEU A 6 -11.29 -23.69 -34.84
CA LEU A 6 -11.68 -22.62 -33.93
C LEU A 6 -13.22 -22.54 -33.79
N SER A 7 -13.70 -22.41 -32.56
CA SER A 7 -15.12 -22.11 -32.26
C SER A 7 -15.37 -20.59 -32.29
N PRO A 8 -16.44 -20.10 -32.95
CA PRO A 8 -16.82 -18.69 -32.93
C PRO A 8 -17.73 -18.38 -31.73
N PHE A 9 -17.29 -17.47 -30.85
CA PHE A 9 -18.17 -16.87 -29.84
C PHE A 9 -19.08 -15.82 -30.49
N SER A 10 -20.38 -16.10 -30.51
CA SER A 10 -21.43 -15.16 -30.91
C SER A 10 -21.48 -13.93 -30.00
N ILE A 11 -21.33 -12.76 -30.60
CA ILE A 11 -21.65 -11.46 -30.01
C ILE A 11 -23.15 -11.25 -30.16
N MET A 12 -23.92 -11.37 -29.07
CA MET A 12 -25.28 -10.85 -29.03
C MET A 12 -25.26 -9.41 -28.54
N ALA A 13 -25.46 -8.48 -29.48
CA ALA A 13 -25.84 -7.12 -29.19
C ALA A 13 -27.32 -7.06 -28.77
N SER A 14 -27.58 -6.47 -27.62
CA SER A 14 -28.91 -6.09 -27.13
C SER A 14 -28.67 -4.80 -26.35
N GLY A 15 -29.41 -3.72 -26.47
CA GLY A 15 -30.61 -3.37 -27.22
C GLY A 15 -30.91 -1.98 -26.67
N LYS A 16 -30.80 -0.95 -27.50
CA LYS A 16 -30.90 0.46 -27.12
C LYS A 16 -32.39 0.82 -27.05
N THR A 17 -32.94 0.93 -25.84
CA THR A 17 -34.32 1.40 -25.63
C THR A 17 -34.31 2.76 -24.96
N THR A 18 -34.61 3.79 -25.75
CA THR A 18 -34.90 5.16 -25.32
C THR A 18 -36.40 5.28 -25.00
N PRO A 19 -36.79 5.85 -23.85
CA PRO A 19 -38.13 6.39 -23.67
C PRO A 19 -38.16 7.94 -23.68
N PRO A 20 -39.36 8.54 -23.88
CA PRO A 20 -39.55 9.85 -24.50
C PRO A 20 -39.53 11.06 -23.55
N ALA A 21 -39.42 12.22 -24.20
CA ALA A 21 -39.45 13.58 -23.67
C ALA A 21 -40.60 13.85 -22.69
N SER A 22 -40.27 14.52 -21.58
CA SER A 22 -41.19 15.21 -20.69
C SER A 22 -40.82 16.68 -20.62
N THR A 23 -41.84 17.52 -20.74
CA THR A 23 -41.83 18.99 -20.82
C THR A 23 -41.38 19.67 -19.52
N PRO A 24 -40.97 20.95 -19.60
CA PRO A 24 -40.43 21.70 -18.46
C PRO A 24 -41.57 22.29 -17.62
N THR A 25 -41.48 22.14 -16.30
CA THR A 25 -42.26 22.94 -15.35
C THR A 25 -41.28 23.66 -14.43
N ASP A 26 -41.22 24.98 -14.63
CA ASP A 26 -40.59 25.98 -13.78
C ASP A 26 -41.25 25.98 -12.39
N VAL A 27 -40.49 25.68 -11.33
CA VAL A 27 -40.79 26.15 -9.98
C VAL A 27 -39.47 26.58 -9.33
N ARG A 28 -39.28 27.90 -9.31
CA ARG A 28 -38.40 28.61 -8.37
C ARG A 28 -38.63 28.08 -6.95
N SER A 29 -37.58 27.58 -6.31
CA SER A 29 -37.46 27.66 -4.85
C SER A 29 -36.04 28.05 -4.51
N ALA A 30 -35.91 29.32 -4.11
CA ALA A 30 -34.72 29.87 -3.50
C ALA A 30 -34.58 29.30 -2.08
N GLY A 31 -33.37 28.84 -1.74
CA GLY A 31 -33.05 28.45 -0.37
C GLY A 31 -32.31 27.13 -0.29
N SER A 32 -31.12 27.04 -0.87
CA SER A 32 -30.12 26.07 -0.41
C SER A 32 -28.87 26.86 -0.11
N THR A 33 -28.72 27.22 1.16
CA THR A 33 -27.49 27.76 1.73
C THR A 33 -26.36 26.81 1.35
N ALA A 34 -25.42 27.33 0.57
CA ALA A 34 -24.08 26.80 0.49
C ALA A 34 -23.52 26.75 1.92
N PHE A 35 -23.59 25.57 2.53
CA PHE A 35 -22.68 25.23 3.61
C PHE A 35 -21.45 24.64 2.91
N GLU A 36 -20.70 25.51 2.23
CA GLU A 36 -19.29 25.28 1.96
C GLU A 36 -18.64 25.25 3.35
N GLU A 37 -18.48 24.04 3.88
CA GLU A 37 -17.61 23.81 5.02
C GLU A 37 -16.20 24.19 4.59
N ASP A 38 -15.87 25.43 4.92
CA ASP A 38 -14.52 25.95 5.15
C ASP A 38 -13.88 25.18 6.32
N MET A 39 -13.75 23.85 6.19
CA MET A 39 -12.86 23.06 7.01
C MET A 39 -11.46 23.28 6.48
N SER A 40 -10.87 24.36 6.99
CA SER A 40 -9.49 24.79 6.83
C SER A 40 -8.57 23.69 6.31
N PHE A 41 -8.17 23.86 5.05
CA PHE A 41 -7.00 23.25 4.46
C PHE A 41 -5.79 23.66 5.33
N VAL A 42 -5.53 22.91 6.40
CA VAL A 42 -4.30 23.10 7.17
C VAL A 42 -3.16 22.76 6.21
N SER A 43 -2.39 23.78 5.82
CA SER A 43 -1.24 23.61 4.94
C SER A 43 -0.32 22.55 5.52
N MET A 44 0.05 21.57 4.70
CA MET A 44 0.87 20.44 5.12
C MET A 44 2.28 20.87 5.59
N GLU A 45 2.77 22.01 5.11
CA GLU A 45 3.99 22.62 5.64
C GLU A 45 3.82 23.02 7.09
N GLU A 46 2.65 23.44 7.56
CA GLU A 46 2.45 23.75 8.99
C GLU A 46 2.35 22.51 9.86
N LEU A 47 1.77 21.39 9.41
CA LEU A 47 1.71 20.16 10.23
C LEU A 47 3.07 19.46 10.30
N THR A 48 3.82 19.44 9.20
CA THR A 48 5.16 18.84 9.17
C THR A 48 6.20 19.77 9.82
N THR A 49 6.10 21.09 9.61
CA THR A 49 7.01 22.07 10.22
C THR A 49 6.66 22.33 11.69
N ARG A 50 5.40 22.20 12.14
CA ARG A 50 5.07 22.16 13.57
C ARG A 50 5.41 20.81 14.20
N ALA A 51 5.38 19.70 13.50
CA ALA A 51 5.98 18.47 14.03
C ALA A 51 7.50 18.63 14.23
N VAL A 52 8.19 19.42 13.39
CA VAL A 52 9.63 19.69 13.53
C VAL A 52 9.94 20.85 14.50
N ARG A 53 9.04 21.82 14.71
CA ARG A 53 9.27 23.02 15.55
C ARG A 53 8.42 23.13 16.83
N ALA A 54 7.36 22.35 16.98
CA ALA A 54 6.53 22.27 18.19
C ALA A 54 6.88 21.08 19.09
N HIS A 55 8.05 20.46 18.88
CA HIS A 55 8.75 19.76 19.94
C HIS A 55 9.29 20.81 20.94
N GLY A 56 8.37 21.42 21.68
CA GLY A 56 8.67 21.96 22.99
C GLY A 56 9.42 20.88 23.78
N ALA A 57 10.50 21.28 24.43
CA ALA A 57 11.44 20.45 25.14
C ALA A 57 10.80 19.18 25.77
N GLY A 58 11.08 18.00 25.19
CA GLY A 58 10.97 16.73 25.92
C GLY A 58 10.00 15.66 25.42
N LYS A 59 9.21 15.84 24.34
CA LYS A 59 8.44 14.70 23.80
C LYS A 59 9.36 13.75 23.02
N PRO A 60 9.46 12.46 23.38
CA PRO A 60 10.27 11.50 22.64
C PRO A 60 9.76 11.41 21.20
N GLN A 61 10.69 11.47 20.25
CA GLN A 61 10.39 11.29 18.83
C GLN A 61 9.78 9.90 18.63
N ALA A 62 8.65 9.81 17.94
CA ALA A 62 8.00 8.53 17.67
C ALA A 62 8.96 7.60 16.91
N ALA A 63 9.01 6.33 17.32
CA ALA A 63 9.96 5.36 16.77
C ALA A 63 9.60 4.94 15.34
N TRP A 64 8.32 5.11 14.95
CA TRP A 64 7.78 4.75 13.65
C TRP A 64 6.49 5.55 13.35
N ARG A 65 5.98 5.50 12.10
CA ARG A 65 4.76 6.22 11.68
C ARG A 65 3.67 5.29 11.15
N LEU A 66 2.42 5.57 11.45
CA LEU A 66 1.26 4.93 10.84
C LEU A 66 0.62 5.92 9.86
N ILE A 67 0.60 5.60 8.58
CA ILE A 67 -0.03 6.43 7.55
C ILE A 67 -1.36 5.79 7.18
N TRP A 68 -2.46 6.48 7.45
CA TRP A 68 -3.80 6.01 7.10
C TRP A 68 -4.31 6.74 5.86
N CYS A 69 -4.28 6.06 4.71
CA CYS A 69 -4.79 6.56 3.45
C CYS A 69 -6.23 6.11 3.20
N HIS A 70 -7.19 7.01 3.45
CA HIS A 70 -8.62 6.75 3.31
C HIS A 70 -9.41 8.04 3.05
N GLU A 71 -10.35 8.02 2.09
CA GLU A 71 -11.12 9.21 1.68
C GLU A 71 -11.92 9.83 2.84
N LYS A 72 -12.44 8.99 3.75
CA LYS A 72 -13.30 9.42 4.85
C LYS A 72 -12.59 9.58 6.19
N CYS A 73 -11.27 9.40 6.29
CA CYS A 73 -10.56 9.44 7.60
C CYS A 73 -10.76 10.75 8.40
N PHE A 74 -11.13 11.85 7.73
CA PHE A 74 -11.43 13.12 8.38
C PHE A 74 -12.90 13.31 8.77
N LYS A 75 -13.82 12.50 8.22
CA LYS A 75 -15.26 12.61 8.50
C LYS A 75 -15.60 12.13 9.91
N ASP A 76 -16.69 12.65 10.46
CA ASP A 76 -17.15 12.28 11.80
C ASP A 76 -17.63 10.83 11.91
N GLU A 77 -18.14 10.25 10.81
CA GLU A 77 -18.49 8.82 10.70
C GLU A 77 -17.30 7.93 11.11
N GLU A 78 -16.08 8.35 10.77
CA GLU A 78 -14.84 7.62 11.02
C GLU A 78 -14.15 8.06 12.30
N LYS A 79 -14.75 8.96 13.10
CA LYS A 79 -14.13 9.47 14.32
C LYS A 79 -13.81 8.34 15.31
N GLY A 80 -14.71 7.37 15.45
CA GLY A 80 -14.50 6.20 16.30
C GLY A 80 -13.30 5.37 15.85
N VAL A 81 -13.28 5.01 14.56
CA VAL A 81 -12.17 4.27 13.94
C VAL A 81 -10.85 5.04 14.08
N ARG A 82 -10.87 6.35 13.81
CA ARG A 82 -9.69 7.22 13.94
C ARG A 82 -9.15 7.23 15.35
N THR A 83 -10.00 7.36 16.37
CA THR A 83 -9.59 7.31 17.77
C THR A 83 -8.92 5.97 18.08
N THR A 84 -9.56 4.84 17.73
CA THR A 84 -8.98 3.50 17.96
C THR A 84 -7.64 3.32 17.27
N VAL A 85 -7.51 3.75 16.01
CA VAL A 85 -6.26 3.66 15.24
C VAL A 85 -5.18 4.55 15.85
N THR A 86 -5.53 5.75 16.31
CA THR A 86 -4.60 6.69 16.99
C THR A 86 -4.09 6.09 18.29
N GLU A 87 -5.00 5.63 19.15
CA GLU A 87 -4.66 5.00 20.44
C GLU A 87 -3.79 3.76 20.23
N THR A 88 -4.10 2.94 19.22
CA THR A 88 -3.32 1.75 18.87
C THR A 88 -1.90 2.12 18.42
N ALA A 89 -1.75 3.14 17.57
CA ALA A 89 -0.45 3.60 17.12
C ALA A 89 0.38 4.18 18.28
N ASP A 90 -0.24 5.05 19.09
CA ASP A 90 0.41 5.71 20.22
C ASP A 90 0.84 4.70 21.29
N ALA A 91 -0.01 3.70 21.60
CA ALA A 91 0.31 2.62 22.55
C ALA A 91 1.52 1.77 22.09
N ALA A 92 1.75 1.67 20.78
CA ALA A 92 2.90 0.98 20.19
C ALA A 92 4.09 1.92 19.91
N GLY A 93 4.06 3.18 20.40
CA GLY A 93 5.14 4.17 20.24
C GLY A 93 5.26 4.73 18.81
N GLY A 94 4.19 4.60 18.02
CA GLY A 94 4.05 5.18 16.69
C GLY A 94 3.33 6.52 16.72
N HIS A 95 3.07 7.07 15.54
CA HIS A 95 2.26 8.28 15.38
C HIS A 95 1.37 8.15 14.14
N LEU A 96 0.08 8.46 14.26
CA LEU A 96 -0.87 8.42 13.16
C LEU A 96 -0.80 9.68 12.29
N THR A 97 -0.77 9.48 10.97
CA THR A 97 -0.89 10.51 9.95
C THR A 97 -2.03 10.14 9.00
N CYS A 98 -3.07 10.96 8.96
CA CYS A 98 -4.22 10.74 8.09
C CYS A 98 -4.00 11.37 6.70
N VAL A 99 -4.36 10.64 5.65
CA VAL A 99 -4.20 11.04 4.25
C VAL A 99 -5.49 10.74 3.50
N LYS A 100 -6.07 11.73 2.83
CA LYS A 100 -7.37 11.57 2.16
C LYS A 100 -7.29 10.77 0.87
N LYS A 101 -6.19 10.88 0.12
CA LYS A 101 -6.03 10.31 -1.22
C LYS A 101 -4.63 9.75 -1.45
N ALA A 102 -4.55 8.68 -2.22
CA ALA A 102 -3.29 8.05 -2.62
C ALA A 102 -2.34 9.02 -3.35
N THR A 103 -2.86 9.95 -4.15
CA THR A 103 -2.05 10.98 -4.83
C THR A 103 -1.35 11.92 -3.84
N THR A 104 -2.00 12.20 -2.69
CA THR A 104 -1.39 13.00 -1.62
C THR A 104 -0.34 12.19 -0.89
N PHE A 105 -0.60 10.91 -0.66
CA PHE A 105 0.39 9.99 -0.10
C PHE A 105 1.66 9.95 -0.97
N GLU A 106 1.49 9.77 -2.28
CA GLU A 106 2.57 9.73 -3.25
C GLU A 106 3.36 11.05 -3.31
N THR A 107 2.69 12.17 -3.59
CA THR A 107 3.38 13.43 -3.89
C THR A 107 4.00 14.11 -2.67
N LYS A 108 3.42 13.89 -1.49
CA LYS A 108 3.75 14.69 -0.31
C LYS A 108 4.32 13.89 0.85
N TYR A 109 3.92 12.63 1.01
CA TYR A 109 4.41 11.80 2.11
C TYR A 109 5.59 10.92 1.67
N LEU A 110 5.53 10.25 0.52
CA LEU A 110 6.62 9.36 0.08
C LEU A 110 7.99 10.05 -0.02
N PRO A 111 8.14 11.26 -0.61
CA PRO A 111 9.43 11.95 -0.68
C PRO A 111 10.02 12.23 0.71
N GLY A 112 9.15 12.47 1.69
CA GLY A 112 9.49 12.71 3.10
C GLY A 112 9.57 11.46 3.96
N LEU A 113 9.63 10.25 3.37
CA LEU A 113 9.75 8.95 4.06
C LEU A 113 10.97 8.15 3.59
N GLY A 114 11.95 8.80 2.96
CA GLY A 114 13.15 8.14 2.43
C GLY A 114 13.96 7.33 3.47
N PRO A 115 14.97 6.58 3.02
CA PRO A 115 15.58 5.46 3.75
C PRO A 115 16.33 5.82 5.04
N ARG A 116 16.51 7.12 5.32
CA ARG A 116 17.09 7.61 6.58
C ARG A 116 16.03 7.92 7.64
N LEU A 117 14.75 7.75 7.34
CA LEU A 117 13.65 8.14 8.20
C LEU A 117 13.02 6.95 8.90
N ALA A 118 12.23 7.25 9.93
CA ALA A 118 11.58 6.26 10.77
C ALA A 118 10.72 5.30 9.93
N PRO A 119 10.73 3.99 10.24
CA PRO A 119 9.92 3.01 9.55
C PRO A 119 8.43 3.38 9.62
N TYR A 120 7.66 2.96 8.63
CA TYR A 120 6.23 3.28 8.59
C TYR A 120 5.35 2.11 8.15
N VAL A 121 4.11 2.14 8.65
CA VAL A 121 3.01 1.26 8.31
C VAL A 121 2.04 2.02 7.41
N LEU A 122 1.58 1.40 6.34
CA LEU A 122 0.51 1.93 5.51
C LEU A 122 -0.80 1.23 5.85
N LEU A 123 -1.76 1.97 6.38
CA LEU A 123 -3.15 1.54 6.56
C LEU A 123 -3.99 2.13 5.42
N THR A 124 -4.80 1.32 4.75
CA THR A 124 -5.61 1.76 3.61
C THR A 124 -6.94 1.01 3.54
N ASP A 125 -7.86 1.46 2.71
CA ASP A 125 -9.11 0.78 2.41
C ASP A 125 -9.08 0.09 1.04
N GLY A 126 -10.20 -0.49 0.64
CA GLY A 126 -10.29 -1.20 -0.64
C GLY A 126 -10.19 -0.30 -1.87
N ARG A 127 -10.52 1.00 -1.75
CA ARG A 127 -10.47 1.94 -2.88
C ARG A 127 -9.07 2.51 -3.08
N GLU A 128 -8.38 2.85 -1.99
CA GLU A 128 -7.07 3.49 -2.03
C GLU A 128 -5.90 2.49 -2.10
N ILE A 129 -6.12 1.20 -1.81
CA ILE A 129 -5.04 0.21 -1.83
C ILE A 129 -4.33 0.15 -3.18
N LYS A 130 -5.07 0.06 -4.28
CA LYS A 130 -4.47 -0.09 -5.62
C LYS A 130 -3.57 1.11 -5.98
N PRO A 131 -4.04 2.37 -5.91
CA PRO A 131 -3.19 3.51 -6.22
C PRO A 131 -2.05 3.70 -5.22
N CYS A 132 -2.24 3.42 -3.92
CA CYS A 132 -1.13 3.47 -2.95
C CYS A 132 -0.01 2.47 -3.28
N ILE A 133 -0.38 1.25 -3.65
CA ILE A 133 0.58 0.20 -4.00
C ILE A 133 1.30 0.54 -5.32
N GLN A 134 0.59 1.13 -6.28
CA GLN A 134 1.21 1.60 -7.52
C GLN A 134 2.24 2.71 -7.25
N ALA A 135 1.88 3.71 -6.43
CA ALA A 135 2.80 4.76 -6.01
C ALA A 135 4.06 4.20 -5.33
N LEU A 136 3.91 3.18 -4.49
CA LEU A 136 5.04 2.48 -3.87
C LEU A 136 5.94 1.76 -4.87
N ALA A 137 5.36 1.18 -5.94
CA ALA A 137 6.13 0.52 -6.98
C ALA A 137 6.98 1.53 -7.78
N GLU A 138 6.47 2.74 -7.99
CA GLU A 138 7.14 3.81 -8.75
C GLU A 138 8.29 4.47 -7.96
N HIS A 139 8.19 4.56 -6.63
CA HIS A 139 9.20 5.20 -5.77
C HIS A 139 10.38 4.29 -5.38
N GLY A 140 10.38 3.03 -5.80
CA GLY A 140 11.50 2.11 -5.56
C GLY A 140 11.52 1.47 -4.17
N VAL A 141 12.58 0.69 -3.89
CA VAL A 141 12.63 -0.21 -2.72
C VAL A 141 12.86 0.52 -1.40
N GLU A 142 13.47 1.70 -1.45
CA GLU A 142 13.85 2.51 -0.29
C GLU A 142 12.64 3.11 0.43
N HIS A 143 11.55 3.35 -0.30
CA HIS A 143 10.32 3.94 0.23
C HIS A 143 9.32 2.89 0.71
N ARG A 144 9.72 1.64 0.90
CA ARG A 144 8.78 0.57 1.22
C ARG A 144 8.30 0.63 2.66
N PRO A 145 6.99 0.52 2.92
CA PRO A 145 6.49 0.30 4.26
C PRO A 145 6.98 -1.06 4.77
N PHE A 146 7.16 -1.18 6.07
CA PHE A 146 7.49 -2.49 6.67
C PHE A 146 6.24 -3.37 6.83
N LEU A 147 5.05 -2.76 6.85
CA LEU A 147 3.77 -3.42 6.94
C LEU A 147 2.72 -2.62 6.14
N ILE A 148 1.87 -3.33 5.39
CA ILE A 148 0.71 -2.77 4.70
C ILE A 148 -0.53 -3.47 5.24
N VAL A 149 -1.50 -2.68 5.70
CA VAL A 149 -2.74 -3.17 6.27
C VAL A 149 -3.90 -2.63 5.46
N ALA A 150 -4.78 -3.51 5.00
CA ALA A 150 -6.08 -3.12 4.43
C ALA A 150 -7.19 -3.35 5.47
N LEU A 151 -7.89 -2.28 5.85
CA LEU A 151 -9.07 -2.35 6.70
C LEU A 151 -10.31 -2.53 5.82
N LEU A 152 -10.86 -3.75 5.80
CA LEU A 152 -11.95 -4.17 4.92
C LEU A 152 -13.03 -4.90 5.70
N GLU A 153 -14.10 -4.19 6.05
CA GLU A 153 -15.24 -4.76 6.79
C GLU A 153 -16.00 -5.82 5.97
N ASN A 154 -16.10 -5.62 4.65
CA ASN A 154 -16.84 -6.52 3.78
C ASN A 154 -15.97 -7.70 3.32
N SER A 155 -16.35 -8.92 3.72
CA SER A 155 -15.61 -10.16 3.40
C SER A 155 -15.47 -10.42 1.89
N LYS A 156 -16.47 -10.07 1.06
CA LYS A 156 -16.38 -10.20 -0.40
C LYS A 156 -15.35 -9.23 -0.98
N HIS A 157 -15.26 -8.02 -0.42
CA HIS A 157 -14.23 -7.06 -0.80
C HIS A 157 -12.85 -7.52 -0.37
N ALA A 158 -12.71 -8.04 0.86
CA ALA A 158 -11.48 -8.64 1.35
C ALA A 158 -10.97 -9.77 0.45
N ALA A 159 -11.85 -10.69 0.05
CA ALA A 159 -11.50 -11.78 -0.87
C ALA A 159 -11.01 -11.25 -2.24
N ARG A 160 -11.70 -10.24 -2.79
CA ARG A 160 -11.32 -9.61 -4.06
C ARG A 160 -9.95 -8.92 -3.97
N VAL A 161 -9.71 -8.16 -2.90
CA VAL A 161 -8.44 -7.48 -2.68
C VAL A 161 -7.31 -8.49 -2.47
N SER A 162 -7.53 -9.54 -1.67
CA SER A 162 -6.57 -10.62 -1.48
C SER A 162 -6.22 -11.31 -2.81
N TRP A 163 -7.22 -11.62 -3.62
CA TRP A 163 -7.01 -12.23 -4.93
C TRP A 163 -6.22 -11.33 -5.88
N TRP A 164 -6.61 -10.05 -5.99
CA TRP A 164 -5.90 -9.06 -6.80
C TRP A 164 -4.43 -8.94 -6.37
N PHE A 165 -4.21 -8.87 -5.06
CA PHE A 165 -2.89 -8.68 -4.51
C PHE A 165 -1.98 -9.90 -4.71
N ARG A 166 -2.52 -11.13 -4.58
CA ARG A 166 -1.80 -12.39 -4.91
C ARG A 166 -1.43 -12.49 -6.39
N GLY A 167 -2.28 -11.96 -7.27
CA GLY A 167 -2.01 -11.93 -8.71
C GLY A 167 -1.07 -10.80 -9.14
N SER A 168 -0.74 -9.87 -8.25
CA SER A 168 0.14 -8.74 -8.57
C SER A 168 1.61 -9.17 -8.48
N SER A 169 2.40 -8.87 -9.52
CA SER A 169 3.83 -9.24 -9.63
C SER A 169 4.75 -8.40 -8.73
N MET A 170 4.35 -8.11 -7.49
CA MET A 170 5.15 -7.33 -6.53
C MET A 170 5.67 -8.23 -5.40
N PRO A 171 6.69 -9.08 -5.69
CA PRO A 171 7.14 -10.12 -4.77
C PRO A 171 7.58 -9.59 -3.41
N ASN A 172 8.09 -8.36 -3.35
CA ASN A 172 8.62 -7.78 -2.11
C ASN A 172 7.57 -7.07 -1.24
N VAL A 173 6.37 -6.87 -1.78
CA VAL A 173 5.26 -6.22 -1.07
C VAL A 173 4.35 -7.29 -0.47
N SER A 174 4.30 -8.47 -1.10
CA SER A 174 3.34 -9.53 -0.79
C SER A 174 3.42 -10.03 0.66
N ASP A 175 4.62 -10.26 1.16
CA ASP A 175 4.83 -10.81 2.50
C ASP A 175 4.42 -9.85 3.63
N ARG A 176 4.35 -8.55 3.31
CA ARG A 176 4.07 -7.46 4.26
C ARG A 176 2.61 -7.03 4.27
N PHE A 177 1.76 -7.66 3.46
CA PHE A 177 0.36 -7.29 3.36
C PHE A 177 -0.51 -8.10 4.32
N ARG A 178 -1.37 -7.41 5.04
CA ARG A 178 -2.36 -7.99 5.97
C ARG A 178 -3.72 -7.35 5.72
N ILE A 179 -4.77 -8.15 5.84
CA ILE A 179 -6.15 -7.67 5.78
C ILE A 179 -6.74 -7.83 7.17
N ILE A 180 -7.36 -6.76 7.69
CA ILE A 180 -8.12 -6.78 8.94
C ILE A 180 -9.57 -6.36 8.64
N ALA A 181 -10.50 -6.92 9.40
CA ALA A 181 -11.92 -6.57 9.27
C ALA A 181 -12.36 -5.48 10.25
N ASP A 182 -11.62 -5.33 11.35
CA ASP A 182 -11.96 -4.45 12.46
C ASP A 182 -10.70 -3.71 12.95
N PRO A 183 -10.78 -2.40 13.24
CA PRO A 183 -9.63 -1.63 13.71
C PRO A 183 -9.00 -2.14 15.01
N SER A 184 -9.76 -2.84 15.87
CA SER A 184 -9.23 -3.47 17.08
C SER A 184 -8.16 -4.55 16.80
N GLN A 185 -8.18 -5.15 15.61
CA GLN A 185 -7.18 -6.14 15.18
C GLN A 185 -5.84 -5.49 14.82
N LEU A 186 -5.80 -4.17 14.63
CA LEU A 186 -4.61 -3.47 14.18
C LEU A 186 -3.46 -3.59 15.20
N GLY A 187 -3.77 -3.59 16.49
CA GLY A 187 -2.76 -3.64 17.56
C GLY A 187 -1.93 -4.93 17.54
N SER A 188 -2.58 -6.09 17.38
CA SER A 188 -1.88 -7.37 17.27
C SER A 188 -1.04 -7.44 16.00
N VAL A 189 -1.58 -7.00 14.86
CA VAL A 189 -0.87 -7.00 13.57
C VAL A 189 0.37 -6.11 13.62
N ILE A 190 0.29 -4.93 14.23
CA ILE A 190 1.45 -4.04 14.41
C ILE A 190 2.47 -4.66 15.37
N ALA A 191 2.02 -5.22 16.49
CA ALA A 191 2.91 -5.86 17.45
C ALA A 191 3.69 -7.03 16.82
N ASP A 192 3.02 -7.85 16.00
CA ASP A 192 3.65 -8.95 15.25
C ASP A 192 4.70 -8.41 14.28
N ALA A 193 4.33 -7.43 13.45
CA ALA A 193 5.24 -6.84 12.48
C ALA A 193 6.47 -6.17 13.14
N LEU A 194 6.28 -5.48 14.26
CA LEU A 194 7.38 -4.87 15.02
C LEU A 194 8.31 -5.91 15.65
N ARG A 195 7.78 -7.06 16.08
CA ARG A 195 8.61 -8.20 16.54
C ARG A 195 9.44 -8.76 15.40
N ASP A 196 8.83 -8.96 14.23
CA ASP A 196 9.52 -9.45 13.04
C ASP A 196 10.63 -8.50 12.58
N GLN A 197 10.40 -7.18 12.66
CA GLN A 197 11.42 -6.17 12.35
C GLN A 197 12.63 -6.27 13.29
N ARG A 198 12.41 -6.48 14.60
CA ARG A 198 13.49 -6.63 15.59
C ARG A 198 14.24 -7.96 15.42
N GLY A 199 13.54 -9.04 15.11
CA GLY A 199 14.13 -10.36 14.88
C GLY A 199 14.87 -10.47 13.53
N GLY A 200 14.42 -9.74 12.51
CA GLY A 200 14.98 -9.78 11.16
C GLY A 200 16.39 -9.19 11.02
N ALA A 201 16.80 -8.31 11.95
CA ALA A 201 18.16 -7.77 11.99
C ALA A 201 19.24 -8.84 12.32
N ALA A 202 18.81 -10.01 12.81
CA ALA A 202 19.69 -11.11 13.19
C ALA A 202 19.33 -12.42 12.48
N ARG A 203 18.81 -12.39 11.25
CA ARG A 203 18.89 -13.58 10.41
C ARG A 203 20.31 -13.59 9.82
N PRO A 204 21.26 -14.40 10.35
CA PRO A 204 22.52 -14.60 9.65
C PRO A 204 22.15 -15.00 8.23
N GLN A 205 22.63 -14.24 7.24
CA GLN A 205 22.65 -14.79 5.89
C GLN A 205 23.28 -16.17 6.03
N PRO A 206 22.62 -17.26 5.60
CA PRO A 206 23.27 -18.56 5.55
C PRO A 206 24.56 -18.27 4.79
N ALA A 207 25.69 -18.43 5.48
CA ALA A 207 26.99 -18.01 4.98
C ALA A 207 27.04 -18.43 3.53
N SER A 208 27.13 -17.44 2.62
CA SER A 208 27.19 -17.71 1.19
C SER A 208 28.20 -18.86 1.04
N PRO A 209 27.80 -20.03 0.53
CA PRO A 209 28.69 -21.18 0.48
C PRO A 209 29.95 -20.66 -0.19
N SER A 210 31.05 -20.71 0.54
CA SER A 210 32.35 -20.27 0.07
C SER A 210 32.54 -20.84 -1.33
N PRO A 211 32.90 -20.02 -2.34
CA PRO A 211 33.09 -20.53 -3.68
C PRO A 211 33.98 -21.76 -3.60
N PRO A 212 33.60 -22.89 -4.22
CA PRO A 212 34.42 -24.08 -4.17
C PRO A 212 35.82 -23.71 -4.67
N PRO A 213 36.89 -24.22 -4.02
CA PRO A 213 38.24 -23.96 -4.47
C PRO A 213 38.34 -24.30 -5.97
N PRO A 214 39.07 -23.51 -6.77
CA PRO A 214 39.21 -23.76 -8.19
C PRO A 214 39.70 -25.19 -8.37
N GLN A 215 38.84 -26.06 -8.91
CA GLN A 215 39.26 -27.40 -9.28
C GLN A 215 40.15 -27.25 -10.50
N GLU A 216 41.44 -27.53 -10.33
CA GLU A 216 42.37 -27.74 -11.43
C GLU A 216 41.82 -28.86 -12.32
N THR A 217 41.12 -28.47 -13.39
CA THR A 217 40.80 -29.38 -14.48
C THR A 217 42.11 -29.69 -15.18
N SER A 218 42.77 -30.78 -14.77
CA SER A 218 43.84 -31.40 -15.54
C SER A 218 43.24 -31.86 -16.88
N PHE A 219 43.47 -31.09 -17.93
CA PHE A 219 43.13 -31.51 -19.28
C PHE A 219 44.02 -32.70 -19.67
N PRO A 220 43.47 -33.85 -20.07
CA PRO A 220 44.27 -34.89 -20.68
C PRO A 220 44.84 -34.36 -21.99
N VAL A 221 46.15 -34.43 -22.14
CA VAL A 221 46.86 -34.14 -23.39
C VAL A 221 46.36 -35.14 -24.44
N GLY A 222 45.41 -34.70 -25.26
CA GLY A 222 44.84 -35.47 -26.36
C GLY A 222 45.88 -35.66 -27.46
N VAL A 223 46.15 -36.93 -27.76
CA VAL A 223 47.00 -37.40 -28.84
C VAL A 223 46.46 -36.92 -30.20
N CYS A 224 47.31 -36.25 -30.98
CA CYS A 224 47.02 -35.88 -32.37
C CYS A 224 46.80 -37.13 -33.23
N ALA A 225 45.61 -37.25 -33.83
CA ALA A 225 45.38 -38.17 -34.93
C ALA A 225 45.81 -37.53 -36.27
N PRO A 226 46.42 -38.28 -37.20
CA PRO A 226 46.85 -37.76 -38.49
C PRO A 226 45.67 -37.61 -39.48
N TRP A 227 45.74 -36.56 -40.27
CA TRP A 227 44.76 -36.21 -41.31
C TRP A 227 44.79 -37.22 -42.48
N PRO A 228 43.63 -37.56 -43.08
CA PRO A 228 43.59 -38.39 -44.27
C PRO A 228 43.97 -37.58 -45.53
N LYS A 229 44.57 -38.30 -46.49
CA LYS A 229 45.07 -37.81 -47.78
C LYS A 229 43.95 -37.50 -48.76
#